data_AF-A0A2D4P704-F1
#
_entry.id   AF-A0A2D4P704-F1
#
_cell.length_a   1.000
_cell.length_b   1.000
_cell.length_c   1.000
_cell.angle_alpha   90.00
_cell.angle_beta   90.00
_cell.angle_gamma   90.00
#
_symmetry.space_group_name_H-M   'P 1'
#
loop_
_entity.id
_entity.type
_entity.pdbx_description
1 polymer ?
#
loop_
_entity_poly.entity_id
_entity_poly.type
_entity_poly.pdbx_seq_one_letter_code
_entity_poly.pdbx_strand_id
1 'polypeptide(L)'
;KLHAQITKLDYTNFFMMGDWNGIVDRILDYKIQTTIKKIKKTLPKSFFQMMEELNLKDIWRERNKNEKQYTFFSNSHASWSRIDMVWISAELLTNIQHVEIGTSTWADHNPIMV
;
A
#
# COMPACT_ATOMS: atom_id res chain seq x y z
N LYS A 1 -10.92 12.90 -9.82
CA LYS A 1 -9.83 13.88 -10.14
C LYS A 1 -8.56 13.14 -10.55
N LEU A 2 -7.98 12.28 -9.71
CA LEU A 2 -6.80 11.47 -10.07
C LEU A 2 -7.04 10.54 -11.27
N HIS A 3 -8.11 9.73 -11.26
CA HIS A 3 -8.45 8.82 -12.37
C HIS A 3 -8.42 9.54 -13.74
N ALA A 4 -9.19 10.63 -13.86
CA ALA A 4 -9.28 11.41 -15.09
C ALA A 4 -7.93 12.03 -15.52
N GLN A 5 -7.04 12.35 -14.58
CA GLN A 5 -5.70 12.84 -14.91
C GLN A 5 -4.83 11.73 -15.48
N ILE A 6 -4.86 10.53 -14.87
CA ILE A 6 -4.10 9.37 -15.37
C ILE A 6 -4.57 9.00 -16.77
N THR A 7 -5.88 8.89 -16.97
CA THR A 7 -6.46 8.58 -18.30
C THR A 7 -6.11 9.65 -19.34
N LYS A 8 -6.06 10.94 -18.95
CA LYS A 8 -5.67 12.03 -19.86
C LYS A 8 -4.20 11.98 -20.26
N LEU A 9 -3.32 11.53 -19.37
CA LEU A 9 -1.88 11.47 -19.63
C LEU A 9 -1.50 10.34 -20.59
N ASP A 10 -2.37 9.33 -20.75
CA ASP A 10 -2.20 8.22 -21.69
C ASP A 10 -0.84 7.49 -21.55
N TYR A 11 -0.32 7.44 -20.33
CA TYR A 11 0.88 6.66 -20.02
C TYR A 11 0.54 5.19 -19.89
N THR A 12 1.31 4.34 -20.56
CA THR A 12 1.20 2.88 -20.46
C THR A 12 1.87 2.32 -19.21
N ASN A 13 2.95 2.94 -18.76
CA ASN A 13 3.80 2.45 -17.66
C ASN A 13 4.03 3.54 -16.63
N PHE A 14 3.49 3.38 -15.42
CA PHE A 14 3.71 4.34 -14.34
C PHE A 14 3.71 3.70 -12.95
N PHE A 15 4.24 4.46 -11.99
CA PHE A 15 4.27 4.13 -10.57
C PHE A 15 3.44 5.17 -9.81
N MET A 16 2.63 4.72 -8.88
CA MET A 16 2.02 5.57 -7.85
C MET A 16 2.49 5.11 -6.49
N MET A 17 3.13 5.99 -5.74
CA MET A 17 3.65 5.70 -4.42
C MET A 17 3.27 6.80 -3.42
N GLY A 18 3.05 6.42 -2.17
CA GLY A 18 2.82 7.37 -1.08
C GLY A 18 2.03 6.78 0.07
N ASP A 19 1.67 7.65 1.01
CA ASP A 19 0.78 7.35 2.14
C ASP A 19 -0.69 7.47 1.71
N TRP A 20 -1.38 6.33 1.71
CA TRP A 20 -2.79 6.23 1.33
C TRP A 20 -3.75 6.37 2.52
N ASN A 21 -3.23 6.42 3.76
CA ASN A 21 -4.00 6.51 5.00
C ASN A 21 -5.11 5.44 5.15
N GLY A 22 -4.99 4.32 4.44
CA GLY A 22 -5.94 3.22 4.43
C GLY A 22 -5.24 1.91 4.10
N ILE A 23 -5.77 0.81 4.60
CA ILE A 23 -5.20 -0.53 4.40
C ILE A 23 -5.89 -1.26 3.23
N VAL A 24 -5.22 -2.24 2.63
CA VAL A 24 -5.84 -3.12 1.62
C VAL A 24 -6.52 -4.31 2.31
N ASP A 25 -5.77 -5.06 3.12
CA ASP A 25 -6.25 -6.27 3.78
C ASP A 25 -6.23 -6.13 5.31
N ARG A 26 -7.35 -6.47 5.97
CA ARG A 26 -7.49 -6.30 7.44
C ARG A 26 -6.68 -7.29 8.28
N ILE A 27 -6.31 -8.43 7.70
CA ILE A 27 -5.58 -9.52 8.35
C ILE A 27 -4.08 -9.37 8.12
N LEU A 28 -3.69 -8.93 6.92
CA LEU A 28 -2.29 -8.84 6.51
C LEU A 28 -1.69 -7.45 6.73
N ASP A 29 -2.48 -6.38 6.59
CA ASP A 29 -1.99 -5.00 6.65
C ASP A 29 -2.31 -4.28 7.96
N TYR A 30 -2.90 -4.98 8.93
CA TYR A 30 -3.26 -4.38 10.22
C TYR A 30 -3.09 -5.34 11.39
N LYS A 31 -2.43 -4.86 12.45
CA LYS A 31 -2.25 -5.58 13.71
C LYS A 31 -2.50 -4.65 14.88
N ILE A 32 -3.42 -5.05 15.75
CA ILE A 32 -3.72 -4.35 17.00
C ILE A 32 -3.08 -5.10 18.16
N GLN A 33 -2.53 -4.37 19.13
CA GLN A 33 -1.94 -4.97 20.34
C GLN A 33 -2.92 -5.01 21.52
N THR A 34 -4.03 -4.26 21.44
CA THR A 34 -5.01 -4.14 22.52
C THR A 34 -6.25 -5.00 22.28
N THR A 35 -6.92 -5.38 23.37
CA THR A 35 -8.21 -6.10 23.35
C THR A 35 -9.36 -5.27 22.78
N ILE A 36 -9.24 -3.93 22.76
CA ILE A 36 -10.24 -3.03 22.17
C ILE A 36 -10.13 -3.11 20.64
N LYS A 37 -11.12 -3.73 20.00
CA LYS A 37 -11.19 -3.84 18.53
C LYS A 37 -11.52 -2.49 17.88
N LYS A 38 -10.52 -1.66 17.61
CA LYS A 38 -10.65 -0.54 16.67
C LYS A 38 -10.36 -1.00 15.25
N ILE A 39 -11.32 -0.80 14.35
CA ILE A 39 -11.24 -1.19 12.94
C ILE A 39 -10.49 -0.10 12.17
N LYS A 40 -9.36 -0.44 11.55
CA LYS A 40 -8.68 0.45 10.60
C LYS A 40 -9.46 0.49 9.29
N LYS A 41 -9.59 1.69 8.72
CA LYS A 41 -10.32 1.92 7.48
C LYS A 41 -9.59 1.25 6.30
N THR A 42 -10.29 0.39 5.58
CA THR A 42 -9.84 -0.14 4.30
C THR A 42 -10.02 0.92 3.21
N LEU A 43 -9.19 0.88 2.18
CA LEU A 43 -9.37 1.73 1.01
C LEU A 43 -10.78 1.54 0.41
N PRO A 44 -11.39 2.60 -0.16
CA PRO A 44 -12.76 2.54 -0.67
C PRO A 44 -12.85 1.61 -1.88
N LYS A 45 -14.02 1.01 -2.13
CA LYS A 45 -14.24 0.13 -3.29
C LYS A 45 -13.87 0.79 -4.63
N SER A 46 -14.18 2.08 -4.77
CA SER A 46 -13.85 2.87 -5.97
C SER A 46 -12.35 2.98 -6.23
N PHE A 47 -11.51 2.91 -5.19
CA PHE A 47 -10.07 2.86 -5.36
C PHE A 47 -9.64 1.56 -6.05
N PHE A 48 -10.15 0.42 -5.58
CA PHE A 48 -9.82 -0.89 -6.17
C PHE A 48 -10.35 -1.03 -7.61
N GLN A 49 -11.55 -0.50 -7.88
CA GLN A 49 -12.08 -0.44 -9.24
C GLN A 49 -11.15 0.36 -10.17
N MET A 50 -10.67 1.52 -9.71
CA MET A 50 -9.71 2.33 -10.48
C MET A 50 -8.37 1.60 -10.68
N MET A 51 -7.84 0.92 -9.66
CA MET A 51 -6.60 0.13 -9.83
C MET A 51 -6.79 -1.01 -10.83
N GLU A 52 -7.95 -1.68 -10.82
CA GLU A 52 -8.29 -2.74 -11.75
C GLU A 52 -8.44 -2.23 -13.19
N GLU A 53 -9.18 -1.12 -13.37
CA GLU A 53 -9.35 -0.44 -14.67
C GLU A 53 -8.01 -0.01 -15.29
N LEU A 54 -7.07 0.45 -14.45
CA LEU A 54 -5.74 0.89 -14.88
C LEU A 54 -4.71 -0.24 -14.92
N ASN A 55 -5.11 -1.50 -14.66
CA ASN A 55 -4.23 -2.67 -14.57
C ASN A 55 -3.03 -2.48 -13.61
N LEU A 56 -3.27 -1.86 -12.47
CA LEU A 56 -2.25 -1.58 -11.46
C LEU A 56 -2.25 -2.62 -10.34
N LYS A 57 -1.05 -2.92 -9.86
CA LYS A 57 -0.80 -3.92 -8.83
C LYS A 57 0.03 -3.35 -7.68
N ASP A 58 -0.35 -3.69 -6.46
CA ASP A 58 0.44 -3.41 -5.26
C ASP A 58 1.68 -4.31 -5.27
N ILE A 59 2.84 -3.75 -5.64
CA ILE A 59 4.06 -4.52 -5.87
C ILE A 59 4.55 -5.23 -4.60
N TRP A 60 4.36 -4.60 -3.43
CA TRP A 60 4.72 -5.22 -2.15
C TRP A 60 3.89 -6.49 -1.92
N ARG A 61 2.58 -6.42 -2.14
CA ARG A 61 1.69 -7.57 -1.94
C ARG A 61 1.89 -8.66 -2.99
N GLU A 62 2.22 -8.30 -4.23
CA GLU A 62 2.55 -9.28 -5.28
C GLU A 62 3.79 -10.12 -4.93
N ARG A 63 4.80 -9.51 -4.29
CA ARG A 63 6.04 -10.20 -3.89
C ARG A 63 5.94 -10.87 -2.53
N ASN A 64 5.13 -10.34 -1.62
CA ASN A 64 5.06 -10.75 -0.22
C ASN A 64 3.63 -11.15 0.17
N LYS A 65 3.04 -12.09 -0.58
CA LYS A 65 1.59 -12.40 -0.53
C LYS A 65 1.04 -12.62 0.88
N ASN A 66 1.77 -13.33 1.73
CA ASN A 66 1.32 -13.69 3.08
C ASN A 66 2.04 -12.93 4.19
N GLU A 67 3.00 -12.07 3.85
CA GLU A 67 3.80 -11.38 4.86
C GLU A 67 3.00 -10.29 5.56
N LYS A 68 3.34 -10.15 6.85
CA LYS A 68 2.72 -9.21 7.80
C LYS A 68 3.75 -8.21 8.29
N GLN A 69 4.04 -7.24 7.42
CA GLN A 69 4.97 -6.16 7.69
C GLN A 69 4.29 -4.82 7.43
N TYR A 70 4.68 -3.81 8.19
CA TYR A 70 3.89 -2.58 8.36
C TYR A 70 4.75 -1.35 8.16
N THR A 71 4.13 -0.29 7.67
CA THR A 71 4.83 0.96 7.38
C THR A 71 4.65 1.99 8.49
N PHE A 72 3.64 1.86 9.35
CA PHE A 72 3.32 2.87 10.36
C PHE A 72 2.88 2.24 11.68
N PHE A 73 3.33 2.84 12.80
CA PHE A 73 2.82 2.55 14.13
C PHE A 73 2.02 3.73 14.69
N SER A 74 0.77 3.49 15.05
CA SER A 74 -0.09 4.47 15.70
C SER A 74 0.03 4.35 17.22
N ASN A 75 0.74 5.28 17.86
CA ASN A 75 0.85 5.34 19.33
C ASN A 75 -0.52 5.40 20.03
N SER A 76 -1.42 6.27 19.55
CA SER A 76 -2.77 6.44 20.10
C SER A 76 -3.69 5.22 19.99
N HIS A 77 -3.35 4.27 19.12
CA HIS A 77 -4.14 3.07 18.86
C HIS A 77 -3.39 1.78 19.20
N ALA A 78 -2.13 1.88 19.63
CA ALA A 78 -1.20 0.76 19.84
C ALA A 78 -1.33 -0.29 18.72
N SER A 79 -1.26 0.18 17.47
CA SER A 79 -1.50 -0.65 16.30
C SER A 79 -0.52 -0.37 15.18
N TRP A 80 -0.21 -1.41 14.43
CA TRP A 80 0.61 -1.39 13.24
C TRP A 80 -0.28 -1.44 12.01
N SER A 81 0.03 -0.62 11.00
CA SER A 81 -0.67 -0.64 9.71
C SER A 81 0.30 -0.47 8.55
N ARG A 82 0.01 -1.13 7.42
CA ARG A 82 0.65 -0.82 6.13
C ARG A 82 -0.26 0.14 5.36
N ILE A 83 0.11 1.43 5.38
CA ILE A 83 -0.66 2.52 4.74
C ILE A 83 0.12 3.21 3.63
N ASP A 84 1.44 3.02 3.60
CA ASP A 84 2.30 3.41 2.49
C ASP A 84 2.33 2.25 1.48
N MET A 85 2.14 2.56 0.20
CA MET A 85 2.04 1.54 -0.84
C MET A 85 2.60 2.05 -2.16
N VAL A 86 3.10 1.12 -2.97
CA VAL A 86 3.55 1.35 -4.34
C VAL A 86 2.69 0.53 -5.29
N TRP A 87 1.94 1.21 -6.15
CA TRP A 87 1.10 0.62 -7.18
C TRP A 87 1.75 0.82 -8.55
N ILE A 88 1.92 -0.25 -9.30
CA ILE A 88 2.65 -0.23 -10.58
C ILE A 88 1.83 -0.89 -11.69
N SER A 89 2.02 -0.43 -12.92
CA SER A 89 1.50 -1.11 -14.13
C SER A 89 1.93 -2.58 -14.12
N ALA A 90 0.99 -3.50 -14.36
CA ALA A 90 1.27 -4.94 -14.33
C ALA A 90 2.40 -5.35 -15.30
N GLU A 91 2.54 -4.61 -16.39
CA GLU A 91 3.57 -4.76 -17.42
C GLU A 91 4.99 -4.57 -16.86
N LEU A 92 5.14 -3.80 -15.78
CA LEU A 92 6.40 -3.53 -15.10
C LEU A 92 6.74 -4.55 -14.01
N LEU A 93 5.82 -5.47 -13.68
CA LEU A 93 6.05 -6.45 -12.60
C LEU A 93 7.33 -7.25 -12.84
N THR A 94 7.60 -7.70 -14.05
CA THR A 94 8.79 -8.53 -14.35
C THR A 94 10.12 -7.77 -14.19
N ASN A 95 10.09 -6.43 -14.24
CA ASN A 95 11.26 -5.57 -14.06
C ASN A 95 11.63 -5.37 -12.59
N ILE A 96 10.69 -5.55 -11.66
CA ILE A 96 10.92 -5.36 -10.23
C ILE A 96 11.25 -6.70 -9.56
N GLN A 97 12.51 -6.86 -9.17
CA GLN A 97 13.01 -8.11 -8.56
C GLN A 97 12.77 -8.13 -7.05
N HIS A 98 12.99 -7.01 -6.37
CA HIS A 98 12.96 -6.91 -4.92
C HIS A 98 12.07 -5.75 -4.48
N VAL A 99 11.37 -5.95 -3.38
CA VAL A 99 10.66 -4.88 -2.68
C VAL A 99 10.69 -5.20 -1.20
N GLU A 100 11.09 -4.24 -0.38
CA GLU A 100 11.26 -4.40 1.06
C GLU A 100 10.68 -3.20 1.84
N ILE A 101 10.17 -3.48 3.04
CA ILE A 101 9.83 -2.45 4.01
C ILE A 101 10.99 -2.37 5.00
N GLY A 102 11.70 -1.24 5.04
CA GLY A 102 12.81 -1.04 5.97
C GLY A 102 12.35 -0.79 7.40
N THR A 103 13.30 -0.56 8.30
CA THR A 103 13.02 0.00 9.64
C THR A 103 13.50 1.44 9.66
N SER A 104 12.60 2.36 10.00
CA SER A 104 12.97 3.76 10.20
C SER A 104 13.45 3.99 11.62
N THR A 105 14.56 4.74 11.76
CA THR A 105 15.07 5.23 13.06
C THR A 105 14.81 6.72 13.28
N TRP A 106 14.33 7.43 12.25
CA TRP A 106 14.23 8.90 12.25
C TRP A 106 12.81 9.42 12.03
N ALA A 107 11.99 8.68 11.29
CA ALA A 107 10.61 8.99 10.94
C ALA A 107 9.66 7.93 11.51
N ASP A 108 8.40 8.31 11.71
CA ASP A 108 7.32 7.44 12.18
C ASP A 108 6.79 6.47 11.11
N HIS A 109 7.17 6.68 9.84
CA HIS A 109 6.95 5.76 8.74
C HIS A 109 8.23 4.98 8.38
N ASN A 110 8.09 3.68 8.22
CA ASN A 110 9.11 2.79 7.65
C ASN A 110 9.19 2.97 6.13
N PRO A 111 10.40 3.06 5.54
CA PRO A 111 10.55 3.25 4.10
C PRO A 111 10.15 2.00 3.31
N ILE A 112 9.69 2.20 2.08
CA ILE A 112 9.54 1.14 1.08
C ILE A 112 10.67 1.31 0.07
N MET A 113 11.42 0.25 -0.17
CA MET A 113 12.48 0.19 -1.18
C MET A 113 12.04 -0.77 -2.28
N VAL A 114 12.10 -0.31 -3.54
CA VAL A 114 11.65 -1.01 -4.77
C VAL A 114 12.82 -1.06 -5.75
#